data_AF-A0A971YA61-F1
#
_entry.id   AF-A0A971YA61-F1
#
_cell.length_a   1.000
_cell.length_b   1.000
_cell.length_c   1.000
_cell.angle_alpha   90.00
_cell.angle_beta   90.00
_cell.angle_gamma   90.00
#
_symmetry.space_group_name_H-M   'P 1'
#
loop_
_entity.id
_entity.type
_entity.pdbx_description
1 polymer ?
#
loop_
_entity_poly.entity_id
_entity_poly.type
_entity_poly.pdbx_seq_one_letter_code
_entity_poly.pdbx_strand_id
1 'polypeptide(L)'
;MASGGADIFIIGNAPTALYRLLDLVNQGARRPQLIVGMPVGFVNAAESKDMLMAQDLIPYITVAGRKGGSALAASVINALAILAAE
;
A
#
# COMPACT_ATOMS: atom_id res chain seq x y z
N MET A 1 14.73 -11.92 15.80
CA MET A 1 14.96 -10.52 16.21
C MET A 1 14.46 -9.64 15.08
N ALA A 2 13.40 -8.84 15.31
CA ALA A 2 12.84 -7.99 14.27
C ALA A 2 13.85 -6.90 13.89
N SER A 3 14.46 -7.03 12.72
CA SER A 3 15.21 -5.95 12.08
C SER A 3 14.25 -4.79 11.87
N GLY A 4 14.51 -3.63 12.49
CA GLY A 4 13.60 -2.48 12.50
C GLY A 4 13.00 -2.13 11.12
N GLY A 5 11.69 -1.87 11.11
CA GLY A 5 10.91 -1.53 9.92
C GLY A 5 9.45 -1.97 10.07
N ALA A 6 8.50 -1.21 9.53
CA ALA A 6 7.09 -1.56 9.56
C ALA A 6 6.80 -2.78 8.65
N ASP A 7 5.97 -3.72 9.13
CA ASP A 7 5.55 -4.89 8.33
C ASP A 7 4.38 -4.60 7.39
N ILE A 8 3.55 -3.62 7.72
CA ILE A 8 2.38 -3.22 6.94
C ILE A 8 2.48 -1.72 6.62
N PHE A 9 2.39 -1.38 5.34
CA PHE A 9 2.37 0.01 4.87
C PHE A 9 0.97 0.42 4.43
N ILE A 10 0.52 1.59 4.87
CA ILE A 10 -0.82 2.11 4.60
C ILE A 10 -0.67 3.48 3.94
N ILE A 11 -1.01 3.57 2.66
CA ILE A 11 -0.79 4.76 1.85
C ILE A 11 -2.13 5.21 1.25
N GLY A 12 -2.81 6.13 1.93
CA GLY A 12 -4.12 6.62 1.50
C GLY A 12 -4.10 7.95 0.73
N ASN A 13 -2.98 8.67 0.69
CA ASN A 13 -2.92 9.99 0.07
C ASN A 13 -1.83 10.09 -1.00
N ALA A 14 -0.56 10.04 -0.60
CA ALA A 14 0.56 10.37 -1.47
C ALA A 14 0.91 9.25 -2.47
N PRO A 15 0.68 9.43 -3.79
CA PRO A 15 1.11 8.47 -4.81
C PRO A 15 2.64 8.28 -4.80
N THR A 16 3.38 9.36 -4.55
CA THR A 16 4.86 9.36 -4.48
C THR A 16 5.41 8.47 -3.37
N ALA A 17 4.69 8.33 -2.26
CA ALA A 17 5.08 7.39 -1.21
C ALA A 17 4.96 5.93 -1.68
N LEU A 18 3.91 5.62 -2.46
CA LEU A 18 3.73 4.29 -3.02
C LEU A 18 4.81 3.96 -4.07
N TYR A 19 5.11 4.90 -4.97
CA TYR A 19 6.24 4.76 -5.90
C TYR A 19 7.54 4.48 -5.16
N ARG A 20 7.87 5.33 -4.18
CA ARG A 20 9.16 5.21 -3.48
C ARG A 20 9.28 3.90 -2.71
N LEU A 21 8.18 3.41 -2.13
CA LEU A 21 8.16 2.11 -1.45
C LEU A 21 8.45 0.97 -2.43
N LEU A 22 7.78 0.95 -3.59
CA LEU A 22 8.01 -0.06 -4.61
C LEU A 22 9.43 -0.01 -5.17
N ASP A 23 9.97 1.19 -5.42
CA ASP A 23 11.36 1.37 -5.86
C ASP A 23 12.36 0.82 -4.85
N LEU A 24 12.16 1.09 -3.55
CA LEU A 24 13.01 0.57 -2.49
C LEU A 24 12.98 -0.96 -2.44
N VAL A 25 11.80 -1.56 -2.59
CA VAL A 25 11.68 -3.03 -2.62
C VAL A 25 12.39 -3.61 -3.85
N ASN A 26 12.25 -3.00 -5.02
CA ASN A 26 12.97 -3.40 -6.23
C ASN A 26 14.49 -3.25 -6.09
N GLN A 27 14.97 -2.31 -5.27
CA GLN A 27 16.37 -2.12 -4.92
C GLN A 27 16.89 -3.11 -3.85
N GLY A 28 16.07 -4.07 -3.41
CA GLY A 28 16.45 -5.09 -2.44
C GLY A 28 16.20 -4.70 -0.98
N ALA A 29 15.45 -3.62 -0.71
CA ALA A 29 14.99 -3.34 0.64
C ALA A 29 14.08 -4.46 1.17
N ARG A 30 13.94 -4.54 2.50
CA ARG A 30 13.03 -5.49 3.15
C ARG A 30 11.62 -5.33 2.57
N ARG A 31 11.04 -6.44 2.14
CA ARG A 31 9.67 -6.49 1.62
C ARG A 31 8.68 -6.35 2.79
N PRO A 32 7.70 -5.45 2.69
CA PRO A 32 6.53 -5.48 3.56
C PRO A 32 5.80 -6.82 3.46
N GLN A 33 5.05 -7.18 4.50
CA GLN A 33 4.11 -8.30 4.48
C GLN A 33 2.79 -7.90 3.77
N LEU A 34 2.45 -6.61 3.79
CA LEU A 34 1.25 -6.08 3.15
C LEU A 34 1.42 -4.60 2.78
N ILE A 35 0.89 -4.21 1.62
CA ILE A 35 0.69 -2.81 1.23
C ILE A 35 -0.80 -2.53 1.05
N VAL A 36 -1.35 -1.60 1.84
CA VAL A 36 -2.66 -0.98 1.57
C VAL A 36 -2.41 0.31 0.79
N GLY A 37 -2.39 0.20 -0.54
CA GLY A 37 -2.07 1.30 -1.44
C GLY A 37 -3.33 1.90 -2.03
N MET A 38 -3.87 2.94 -1.42
CA MET A 38 -5.08 3.63 -1.88
C MET A 38 -4.91 5.15 -2.02
N PRO A 39 -3.82 5.66 -2.64
CA PRO A 39 -3.71 7.08 -2.89
C PRO A 39 -4.90 7.58 -3.72
N VAL A 40 -5.43 8.74 -3.34
CA VAL A 40 -6.46 9.48 -4.08
C VAL A 40 -5.84 10.65 -4.81
N GLY A 41 -6.34 10.96 -5.99
CA GLY A 41 -5.94 12.19 -6.67
C GLY A 41 -6.11 12.14 -8.18
N PHE A 42 -5.82 13.29 -8.78
CA PHE A 42 -5.90 13.46 -10.24
C PHE A 42 -4.54 13.27 -10.92
N VAL A 43 -3.46 13.28 -10.15
CA VAL A 43 -2.09 13.16 -10.65
C VAL A 43 -1.47 11.90 -10.07
N ASN A 44 -1.06 10.97 -10.93
CA ASN A 44 -0.34 9.74 -10.61
C ASN A 44 -1.04 8.76 -9.66
N ALA A 45 -2.29 9.02 -9.24
CA ALA A 45 -3.01 8.15 -8.32
C ALA A 45 -3.40 6.82 -8.98
N ALA A 46 -3.87 6.86 -10.23
CA ALA A 46 -4.19 5.64 -10.97
C ALA A 46 -2.91 4.87 -11.28
N GLU A 47 -1.93 5.57 -11.84
CA GLU A 47 -0.66 5.03 -12.32
C GLU A 47 0.15 4.39 -11.19
N SER A 48 0.19 5.00 -10.00
CA SER A 48 0.89 4.41 -8.84
C SER A 48 0.25 3.10 -8.35
N LYS A 49 -1.09 3.01 -8.44
CA LYS A 49 -1.82 1.79 -8.06
C LYS A 49 -1.76 0.74 -9.16
N ASP A 50 -1.74 1.14 -10.42
CA ASP A 50 -1.51 0.23 -11.55
C ASP A 50 -0.13 -0.44 -11.43
N MET A 51 0.90 0.31 -11.02
CA MET A 51 2.20 -0.31 -10.71
C MET A 51 2.15 -1.27 -9.52
N LEU A 52 1.41 -0.92 -8.46
CA LEU A 52 1.21 -1.82 -7.32
C LEU A 52 0.46 -3.10 -7.72
N MET A 53 -0.47 -3.01 -8.67
CA MET A 53 -1.20 -4.15 -9.21
C MET A 53 -0.38 -4.99 -10.20
N ALA A 54 0.65 -4.41 -10.81
CA ALA A 54 1.51 -5.08 -11.79
C ALA A 54 2.71 -5.82 -11.18
N GLN A 55 2.97 -5.67 -9.88
CA GLN A 55 4.06 -6.38 -9.21
C GLN A 55 3.57 -7.68 -8.56
N ASP A 56 4.44 -8.69 -8.48
CA ASP A 56 4.14 -10.02 -7.92
C ASP A 56 4.91 -10.33 -6.63
N LEU A 57 5.54 -9.32 -6.01
CA LEU A 57 6.49 -9.51 -4.91
C LEU A 57 5.87 -9.37 -3.52
N ILE A 58 4.82 -8.55 -3.39
CA ILE A 58 4.26 -8.11 -2.11
C ILE A 58 2.73 -8.24 -2.17
N PRO A 59 2.08 -8.88 -1.18
CA PRO A 59 0.63 -8.84 -1.05
C PRO A 59 0.11 -7.41 -0.92
N TYR A 60 -1.01 -7.10 -1.57
CA TYR A 60 -1.57 -5.76 -1.55
C TYR A 60 -3.10 -5.73 -1.49
N ILE A 61 -3.64 -4.61 -1.01
CA ILE A 61 -5.05 -4.24 -1.12
C ILE A 61 -5.11 -2.83 -1.70
N THR A 62 -5.88 -2.66 -2.78
CA THR A 62 -6.00 -1.38 -3.50
C THR A 62 -7.37 -1.26 -4.18
N VAL A 63 -7.60 -0.12 -4.82
CA VAL A 63 -8.76 0.15 -5.68
C VAL A 63 -8.26 0.76 -6.98
N ALA A 64 -8.78 0.37 -8.13
CA ALA A 64 -8.32 0.88 -9.43
C ALA A 64 -8.71 2.37 -9.67
N GLY A 65 -8.02 3.01 -10.61
CA GLY A 65 -8.32 4.38 -11.05
C GLY A 65 -7.94 5.46 -10.04
N ARG A 66 -8.67 6.58 -9.99
CA ARG A 66 -8.26 7.78 -9.23
C ARG A 66 -8.82 7.89 -7.80
N LYS A 67 -9.79 7.04 -7.45
CA LYS A 67 -10.43 7.04 -6.12
C LYS A 67 -9.54 6.39 -5.08
N GLY A 68 -9.68 6.79 -3.82
CA GLY A 68 -8.86 6.30 -2.72
C GLY A 68 -9.10 7.16 -1.47
N GLY A 69 -8.08 7.29 -0.63
CA GLY A 69 -8.10 8.21 0.51
C GLY A 69 -7.68 7.53 1.80
N SER A 70 -7.21 8.32 2.77
CA SER A 70 -6.83 7.84 4.10
C SER A 70 -7.97 7.11 4.82
N ALA A 71 -9.21 7.58 4.67
CA ALA A 71 -10.38 6.93 5.28
C ALA A 71 -10.59 5.50 4.74
N LEU A 72 -10.45 5.32 3.42
CA LEU A 72 -10.59 4.00 2.79
C LEU A 72 -9.41 3.08 3.15
N ALA A 73 -8.19 3.62 3.17
CA ALA A 73 -7.01 2.86 3.59
C ALA A 73 -7.12 2.42 5.06
N ALA A 74 -7.62 3.29 5.94
CA ALA A 74 -7.84 2.98 7.35
C ALA A 74 -8.95 1.94 7.55
N SER A 75 -10.03 1.99 6.76
CA SER A 75 -11.12 1.00 6.87
C SER A 75 -10.65 -0.42 6.56
N VAL A 76 -9.67 -0.60 5.67
CA VAL A 76 -9.05 -1.91 5.42
C VAL A 76 -8.37 -2.44 6.68
N ILE A 77 -7.59 -1.60 7.37
CA ILE A 77 -6.90 -2.02 8.59
C ILE A 77 -7.88 -2.33 9.71
N ASN A 78 -8.94 -1.53 9.85
CA ASN A 78 -10.00 -1.80 10.81
C ASN A 78 -10.67 -3.16 10.53
N ALA A 79 -10.97 -3.46 9.26
CA ALA A 79 -11.56 -4.74 8.86
C ALA A 79 -10.61 -5.92 9.13
N LEU A 80 -9.32 -5.78 8.79
CA LEU A 80 -8.32 -6.80 9.09
C LEU A 80 -8.15 -7.02 10.59
N ALA A 81 -8.20 -5.96 11.40
CA ALA A 81 -8.12 -6.05 12.85
C ALA A 81 -9.33 -6.78 13.45
N ILE A 82 -10.53 -6.55 12.91
CA ILE A 82 -11.74 -7.30 13.29
C ILE A 82 -11.56 -8.78 12.95
N LEU A 83 -11.20 -9.11 11.70
CA LEU A 83 -11.00 -10.49 11.24
C LEU A 83 -9.90 -11.23 12.02
N ALA A 84 -8.88 -10.53 12.50
CA ALA A 84 -7.80 -11.11 13.29
C ALA A 84 -8.17 -11.34 14.77
N ALA A 85 -9.26 -10.70 15.24
CA ALA A 85 -9.77 -10.84 16.60
C ALA A 85 -10.89 -11.88 16.72
N GLU A 86 -11.40 -12.38 15.60
CA GLU A 86 -12.28 -13.55 15.49
C GLU A 86 -11.50 -14.86 15.61
#